data_AF-A0A368NCJ7-F1
#
_entry.id   AF-A0A368NCJ7-F1
#
_cell.length_a   1.000
_cell.length_b   1.000
_cell.length_c   1.000
_cell.angle_alpha   90.00
_cell.angle_beta   90.00
_cell.angle_gamma   90.00
#
_symmetry.space_group_name_H-M   'P 1'
#
loop_
_entity.id
_entity.type
_entity.pdbx_description
1 polymer ?
#
loop_
_entity_poly.entity_id
_entity_poly.type
_entity_poly.pdbx_seq_one_letter_code
_entity_poly.pdbx_strand_id
1 'polypeptide(L)'
;MLEDEIEAVLRQLGFRRNPVAFLKSRAWSPFDADGISEGSWVWRSPLLAHRQLHVTLFDNEDDGSYDVLAHWELSWIRHPTKHYHSEGFDPVGGREEMYRRLVGVDIHPFDRYGIIR
;
A
#
# COMPACT_ATOMS: atom_id res chain seq x y z
N MET A 1 1.39 16.04 -0.48
CA MET A 1 1.85 15.62 0.86
C MET A 1 3.25 15.08 0.70
N LEU A 2 4.13 15.35 1.66
CA LEU A 2 5.45 14.72 1.71
C LEU A 2 5.32 13.28 2.19
N GLU A 3 6.28 12.41 1.86
CA GLU A 3 6.31 11.00 2.26
C GLU A 3 6.11 10.82 3.79
N ASP A 4 6.79 11.64 4.58
CA ASP A 4 6.72 11.64 6.05
C ASP A 4 5.30 11.85 6.59
N GLU A 5 4.48 12.66 5.90
CA GLU A 5 3.10 12.92 6.30
C GLU A 5 2.22 11.69 6.04
N ILE A 6 2.45 10.99 4.92
CA ILE A 6 1.75 9.76 4.57
C ILE A 6 2.14 8.64 5.53
N GLU A 7 3.43 8.52 5.85
CA GLU A 7 3.91 7.58 6.87
C GLU A 7 3.27 7.82 8.23
N ALA A 8 3.16 9.09 8.65
CA ALA A 8 2.53 9.46 9.90
C ALA A 8 1.05 9.06 9.94
N VAL A 9 0.31 9.31 8.86
CA VAL A 9 -1.09 8.87 8.71
C VAL A 9 -1.19 7.35 8.80
N LEU A 10 -0.36 6.61 8.04
CA LEU A 10 -0.38 5.15 8.06
C LEU A 10 -0.12 4.61 9.48
N ARG A 11 0.82 5.21 10.21
CA ARG A 11 1.07 4.86 11.61
C ARG A 11 -0.15 5.14 12.50
N GLN A 12 -0.82 6.28 12.35
CA GLN A 12 -2.04 6.61 13.10
C GLN A 12 -3.17 5.60 12.82
N LEU A 13 -3.29 5.13 11.58
CA LEU A 13 -4.22 4.08 11.17
C LEU A 13 -3.79 2.66 11.61
N GLY A 14 -2.68 2.55 12.33
CA GLY A 14 -2.16 1.31 12.91
C GLY A 14 -1.35 0.44 11.95
N PHE A 15 -1.00 0.95 10.77
CA PHE A 15 -0.10 0.26 9.85
C PHE A 15 1.33 0.28 10.39
N ARG A 16 2.10 -0.73 9.98
CA ARG A 16 3.53 -0.85 10.28
C ARG A 16 4.29 -1.05 8.98
N ARG A 17 5.48 -0.45 8.87
CA ARG A 17 6.35 -0.67 7.72
C ARG A 17 6.65 -2.16 7.57
N ASN A 18 6.54 -2.68 6.37
CA ASN A 18 6.73 -4.08 6.06
C ASN A 18 8.22 -4.32 5.74
N PRO A 19 8.97 -5.04 6.59
CA PRO A 19 10.41 -5.25 6.37
C PRO A 19 10.68 -6.25 5.24
N VAL A 20 9.71 -7.09 4.88
CA VAL A 20 9.81 -8.05 3.77
C VAL A 20 8.92 -7.54 2.65
N ALA A 21 9.39 -6.50 1.98
CA ALA A 21 8.76 -5.95 0.80
C ALA A 21 9.62 -6.31 -0.41
N PHE A 22 9.01 -6.91 -1.44
CA PHE A 22 9.62 -6.89 -2.76
C PHE A 22 9.50 -5.48 -3.31
N LEU A 23 10.60 -4.97 -3.87
CA LEU A 23 10.60 -3.73 -4.64
C LEU A 23 9.55 -3.86 -5.74
N LYS A 24 8.58 -2.94 -5.76
CA LYS A 24 7.60 -2.88 -6.85
C LYS A 24 8.01 -1.75 -7.78
N SER A 25 7.85 -1.96 -9.07
CA SER A 25 8.02 -0.91 -10.06
C SER A 25 6.78 -0.87 -10.95
N ARG A 26 6.33 0.35 -11.26
CA ARG A 26 5.32 0.64 -12.27
C ARG A 26 5.95 0.92 -13.64
N ALA A 27 7.29 0.97 -13.71
CA ALA A 27 8.01 1.19 -14.94
C ALA A 27 7.72 0.08 -15.96
N TRP A 28 7.46 0.49 -17.19
CA TRP A 28 7.38 -0.42 -18.32
C TRP A 28 8.77 -0.98 -18.72
N SER A 29 9.82 -0.21 -18.43
CA SER A 29 11.22 -0.57 -18.69
C SER A 29 11.96 -0.86 -17.38
N PRO A 30 12.78 -1.93 -17.32
CA PRO A 30 13.66 -2.19 -16.18
C PRO A 30 14.82 -1.19 -16.05
N PHE A 31 14.97 -0.27 -17.00
CA PHE A 31 15.98 0.80 -16.99
C PHE A 31 15.42 2.16 -16.60
N ASP A 32 14.10 2.30 -16.47
CA ASP A 32 13.48 3.53 -15.98
C ASP A 32 13.40 3.44 -14.46
N ALA A 33 13.98 4.43 -13.78
CA ALA A 33 13.96 4.51 -12.32
C ALA A 33 12.59 5.02 -11.80
N ASP A 34 11.79 5.58 -12.69
CA ASP A 34 10.50 6.18 -12.38
C ASP A 34 9.48 5.11 -11.96
N GLY A 35 8.65 5.43 -10.97
CA GLY A 35 7.59 4.54 -10.51
C GLY A 35 8.09 3.34 -9.69
N ILE A 36 9.30 3.41 -9.14
CA ILE A 36 9.75 2.52 -8.06
C ILE A 36 8.93 2.81 -6.79
N SER A 37 8.62 1.77 -6.01
CA SER A 37 7.91 1.92 -4.75
C SER A 37 8.84 2.42 -3.63
N GLU A 38 8.43 3.46 -2.91
CA GLU A 38 9.16 4.01 -1.74
C GLU A 38 9.04 3.10 -0.50
N GLY A 39 8.07 2.20 -0.51
CA GLY A 39 7.97 1.17 0.49
C GLY A 39 6.61 0.50 0.52
N SER A 40 6.44 -0.35 1.53
CA SER A 40 5.15 -0.91 1.84
C SER A 40 4.86 -0.99 3.33
N TRP A 41 3.58 -0.96 3.65
CA TRP A 41 3.06 -0.98 5.00
C TRP A 41 1.96 -2.03 5.09
N VAL A 42 1.81 -2.61 6.27
CA VAL A 42 0.84 -3.66 6.54
C VAL A 42 0.05 -3.33 7.79
N TRP A 43 -1.27 -3.47 7.69
CA TRP A 43 -2.17 -3.49 8.84
C TRP A 43 -2.70 -4.90 9.06
N ARG A 44 -2.71 -5.31 10.32
CA ARG A 44 -3.28 -6.58 10.78
C ARG A 44 -3.64 -6.49 12.26
N SER A 45 -4.71 -7.17 12.65
CA SER A 45 -5.10 -7.33 14.04
C SER A 45 -5.75 -8.69 14.24
N PRO A 46 -5.16 -9.64 15.01
CA PRO A 46 -3.87 -9.61 15.73
C PRO A 46 -2.63 -9.87 14.83
N LEU A 47 -1.42 -9.95 15.41
CA LEU A 47 -0.16 -10.20 14.68
C LEU A 47 -0.21 -11.43 13.76
N LEU A 48 -0.87 -12.51 14.21
CA LEU A 48 -1.03 -13.77 13.46
C LEU A 48 -2.39 -13.87 12.75
N ALA A 49 -2.99 -12.73 12.38
CA ALA A 49 -4.18 -12.72 11.53
C ALA A 49 -3.91 -13.45 10.21
N HIS A 50 -4.94 -14.10 9.65
CA HIS A 50 -4.84 -14.81 8.38
C HIS A 50 -4.60 -13.85 7.21
N ARG A 51 -5.24 -12.68 7.24
CA ARG A 51 -5.13 -11.65 6.22
C ARG A 51 -4.42 -10.42 6.77
N GLN A 52 -3.78 -9.68 5.89
CA GLN A 52 -3.25 -8.35 6.15
C GLN A 52 -3.69 -7.40 5.04
N LEU A 53 -3.94 -6.15 5.41
CA LEU A 53 -4.14 -5.07 4.45
C LEU A 53 -2.77 -4.50 4.13
N HIS A 54 -2.35 -4.67 2.88
CA HIS A 54 -1.05 -4.25 2.39
C HIS A 54 -1.24 -2.97 1.60
N VAL A 55 -0.40 -1.98 1.89
CA VAL A 55 -0.32 -0.69 1.21
C VAL A 55 1.08 -0.52 0.63
N THR A 56 1.18 -0.06 -0.62
CA THR A 56 2.43 0.33 -1.27
C THR A 56 2.31 1.78 -1.72
N LEU A 57 3.36 2.58 -1.50
CA LEU A 57 3.44 3.96 -1.97
C LEU A 57 4.31 4.04 -3.22
N PHE A 58 3.91 4.88 -4.16
CA PHE A 58 4.70 5.23 -5.32
C PHE A 58 4.73 6.75 -5.45
N ASP A 59 5.92 7.32 -5.63
CA ASP A 59 6.07 8.73 -5.97
C ASP A 59 5.63 8.95 -7.43
N ASN A 60 5.04 10.13 -7.68
CA ASN A 60 4.73 10.65 -9.00
C ASN A 60 5.65 11.85 -9.25
N GLU A 61 6.79 11.59 -9.89
CA GLU A 61 7.87 12.59 -10.08
C GLU A 61 7.41 13.88 -10.79
N ASP A 62 6.37 13.78 -11.63
CA ASP A 62 5.84 14.90 -12.41
C ASP A 62 5.16 15.98 -11.55
N ASP A 63 4.51 15.59 -10.45
CA ASP A 63 3.70 16.50 -9.62
C ASP A 63 3.98 16.41 -8.10
N GLY A 64 4.88 15.49 -7.69
CA GLY A 64 5.25 15.27 -6.29
C GLY A 64 4.10 14.69 -5.44
N SER A 65 3.08 14.12 -6.09
CA SER A 65 2.02 13.38 -5.41
C SER A 65 2.43 11.92 -5.18
N TYR A 66 1.67 11.20 -4.36
CA TYR A 66 1.90 9.78 -4.09
C TYR A 66 0.68 8.96 -4.41
N ASP A 67 0.88 7.87 -5.14
CA ASP A 67 -0.14 6.86 -5.36
C ASP A 67 -0.11 5.82 -4.24
N VAL A 68 -1.28 5.52 -3.70
CA VAL A 68 -1.46 4.51 -2.65
C VAL A 68 -2.15 3.29 -3.23
N LEU A 69 -1.39 2.21 -3.40
CA LEU A 69 -1.96 0.92 -3.81
C LEU A 69 -2.27 0.09 -2.57
N ALA A 70 -3.55 -0.26 -2.37
CA ALA A 70 -4.00 -1.07 -1.25
C ALA A 70 -4.67 -2.37 -1.71
N HIS A 71 -4.30 -3.49 -1.09
CA HIS A 71 -4.95 -4.79 -1.32
C HIS A 71 -4.95 -5.63 -0.05
N TRP A 72 -5.95 -6.49 0.09
CA TRP A 72 -5.88 -7.57 1.06
C TRP A 72 -5.08 -8.73 0.48
N GLU A 73 -4.35 -9.41 1.35
CA GLU A 73 -3.59 -10.62 1.02
C GLU A 73 -3.48 -11.52 2.26
N LEU A 74 -3.00 -12.74 2.07
CA LEU A 74 -2.64 -13.59 3.20
C LEU A 74 -1.40 -13.06 3.92
N SER A 75 -1.40 -13.13 5.25
CA SER A 75 -0.29 -12.70 6.08
C SER A 75 0.95 -13.54 5.80
N TRP A 76 2.06 -12.90 5.40
CA TRP A 76 3.35 -13.58 5.21
C TRP A 76 3.82 -14.30 6.48
N ILE A 77 3.53 -13.74 7.67
CA ILE A 77 3.95 -14.34 8.95
C ILE A 77 3.27 -15.69 9.17
N ARG A 78 2.01 -15.85 8.73
CA ARG A 78 1.22 -17.06 8.97
C ARG A 78 1.19 -18.01 7.79
N HIS A 79 1.20 -17.49 6.57
CA HIS A 79 1.04 -18.24 5.32
C HIS A 79 2.09 -17.81 4.28
N PRO A 80 3.41 -17.95 4.57
CA PRO A 80 4.47 -17.40 3.71
C PRO A 80 4.40 -17.93 2.27
N THR A 81 4.21 -19.23 2.08
CA THR A 81 4.10 -19.84 0.75
C THR A 81 2.87 -19.35 -0.02
N LYS A 82 1.71 -19.29 0.63
CA LYS A 82 0.47 -18.83 -0.03
C LYS A 82 0.51 -17.34 -0.36
N HIS A 83 1.09 -16.54 0.53
CA HIS A 83 1.38 -15.14 0.28
C HIS A 83 2.29 -14.98 -0.94
N TYR A 84 3.39 -15.76 -1.02
CA TYR A 84 4.29 -15.74 -2.16
C TYR A 84 3.57 -16.04 -3.50
N HIS A 85 2.63 -16.99 -3.48
CA HIS A 85 1.79 -17.29 -4.64
C HIS A 85 0.60 -16.35 -4.85
N SER A 86 0.50 -15.27 -4.05
CA SER A 86 -0.59 -14.29 -4.11
C SER A 86 -1.98 -14.91 -3.96
N GLU A 87 -2.10 -16.02 -3.22
CA GLU A 87 -3.40 -16.58 -2.86
C GLU A 87 -4.17 -15.61 -1.94
N GLY A 88 -5.46 -15.44 -2.21
CA GLY A 88 -6.31 -14.54 -1.41
C GLY A 88 -6.04 -13.05 -1.63
N PHE A 89 -5.31 -12.70 -2.70
CA PHE A 89 -5.13 -11.34 -3.18
C PHE A 89 -6.47 -10.72 -3.58
N ASP A 90 -6.79 -9.57 -2.99
CA ASP A 90 -8.07 -8.89 -3.14
C ASP A 90 -7.83 -7.37 -3.16
N PRO A 91 -7.58 -6.80 -4.34
CA PRO A 91 -7.28 -5.37 -4.51
C PRO A 91 -8.54 -4.51 -4.35
N VAL A 92 -9.71 -5.02 -4.72
CA VAL A 92 -10.97 -4.26 -4.63
C VAL A 92 -11.35 -4.04 -3.16
N GLY A 93 -11.40 -5.11 -2.37
CA GLY A 93 -11.75 -5.02 -0.95
C GLY A 93 -10.68 -4.29 -0.13
N GLY A 94 -9.40 -4.40 -0.53
CA GLY A 94 -8.31 -3.67 0.13
C GLY A 94 -8.41 -2.16 -0.10
N ARG A 95 -8.68 -1.76 -1.35
CA ARG A 95 -8.95 -0.38 -1.71
C ARG A 95 -10.14 0.19 -0.94
N GLU A 96 -11.27 -0.51 -0.93
CA GLU A 96 -12.48 -0.06 -0.20
C GLU A 96 -12.26 0.08 1.30
N GLU A 97 -11.50 -0.82 1.91
CA GLU A 97 -11.09 -0.69 3.32
C GLU A 97 -10.19 0.53 3.53
N MET A 98 -9.22 0.76 2.64
CA MET A 98 -8.32 1.90 2.75
C MET A 98 -9.09 3.22 2.64
N TYR A 99 -9.99 3.35 1.66
CA TYR A 99 -10.85 4.53 1.56
C TYR A 99 -11.65 4.76 2.84
N ARG A 100 -12.28 3.73 3.42
CA ARG A 100 -13.03 3.86 4.68
C ARG A 100 -12.17 4.36 5.83
N ARG A 101 -10.90 3.97 5.89
CA ARG A 101 -9.95 4.41 6.93
C ARG A 101 -9.46 5.85 6.74
N LEU A 102 -9.42 6.30 5.50
CA LEU A 102 -9.04 7.66 5.14
C LEU A 102 -10.18 8.66 5.30
N VAL A 103 -11.44 8.21 5.41
CA VAL A 103 -12.58 9.10 5.70
C VAL A 103 -12.32 9.88 6.99
N GLY A 104 -12.31 11.22 6.88
CA GLY A 104 -12.09 12.12 8.01
C GLY A 104 -10.61 12.36 8.35
N VAL A 105 -9.69 11.73 7.62
CA VAL A 105 -8.30 12.19 7.55
C VAL A 105 -8.26 13.27 6.48
N ASP A 106 -7.58 14.39 6.75
CA ASP A 106 -7.45 15.51 5.81
C ASP A 106 -6.50 15.14 4.65
N ILE A 107 -6.98 14.22 3.82
CA ILE A 107 -6.28 13.63 2.69
C ILE A 107 -7.28 13.60 1.55
N HIS A 108 -6.93 14.24 0.44
CA HIS A 108 -7.75 14.21 -0.76
C HIS A 108 -7.86 12.75 -1.25
N PRO A 109 -9.07 12.17 -1.34
CA PRO A 109 -9.24 10.78 -1.73
C PRO A 109 -8.97 10.57 -3.23
N PHE A 110 -8.21 9.51 -3.51
CA PHE A 110 -7.78 9.00 -4.82
C PHE A 110 -8.95 8.77 -5.81
N ASP A 111 -8.71 8.91 -7.13
CA ASP A 111 -9.63 8.42 -8.17
C ASP A 111 -9.48 6.90 -8.41
N ARG A 112 -10.39 6.31 -9.20
CA ARG A 112 -10.55 4.85 -9.45
C ARG A 112 -9.30 4.12 -10.01
N TYR A 113 -8.20 4.84 -10.31
CA TYR A 113 -6.90 4.31 -10.76
C TYR A 113 -5.68 4.82 -9.98
N GLY A 114 -5.86 5.57 -8.88
CA GLY A 114 -4.74 6.08 -8.07
C GLY A 114 -4.30 7.51 -8.39
N ILE A 115 -4.77 8.13 -9.47
CA ILE A 115 -4.39 9.50 -9.88
C ILE A 115 -5.41 10.51 -9.31
N ILE A 116 -4.98 11.68 -8.85
CA ILE A 116 -5.86 12.84 -8.58
C ILE A 116 -5.54 13.97 -9.57
N ARG A 117 -6.59 14.62 -10.08
CA ARG A 117 -6.56 16.04 -10.44
C ARG A 117 -7.24 16.85 -9.36
#